data_AF-A0A2N5Y1Y3-F1
#
_entry.id   AF-A0A2N5Y1Y3-F1
#
_cell.length_a   1.000
_cell.length_b   1.000
_cell.length_c   1.000
_cell.angle_alpha   90.00
_cell.angle_beta   90.00
_cell.angle_gamma   90.00
#
_symmetry.space_group_name_H-M   'P 1'
#
loop_
_entity.id
_entity.type
_entity.pdbx_description
1 polymer ?
#
loop_
_entity_poly.entity_id
_entity_poly.type
_entity_poly.pdbx_seq_one_letter_code
_entity_poly.pdbx_strand_id
1 'polypeptide(L)' 'MSRLITDNNFTDPDAFYAALANLYRDRSETENEVVNARLILLLANQVGDQRILQEALSIAGQATTQDTQHHVS' A
#
# COMPACT_ATOMS: atom_id res chain seq x y z
N MET A 1 7.49 3.28 22.52
CA MET A 1 6.20 3.69 21.94
C MET A 1 6.44 3.91 20.46
N SER A 2 5.97 2.99 19.62
CA SER A 2 6.22 3.03 18.18
C SER A 2 4.95 3.53 17.50
N ARG A 3 5.05 4.68 16.85
CA ARG A 3 3.98 5.35 16.11
C ARG A 3 4.10 4.96 14.63
N LEU A 4 2.98 4.72 13.95
CA LEU A 4 3.01 4.54 12.50
C LEU A 4 3.67 5.77 11.85
N ILE A 5 4.74 5.55 11.08
CA ILE A 5 5.36 6.61 10.29
C ILE A 5 4.56 6.68 8.98
N THR A 6 3.73 7.70 8.86
CA THR A 6 3.01 8.06 7.63
C THR A 6 3.83 8.99 6.73
N ASP A 7 4.99 9.42 7.20
CA ASP A 7 5.95 10.21 6.42
C ASP A 7 6.66 9.31 5.40
N ASN A 8 6.98 9.85 4.23
CA ASN A 8 7.55 9.09 3.13
C ASN A 8 8.97 8.59 3.50
N ASN A 9 9.06 7.39 4.07
CA ASN A 9 10.31 6.77 4.47
C ASN A 9 10.98 6.00 3.30
N PHE A 10 10.50 6.19 2.07
CA PHE A 10 11.10 5.61 0.87
C PHE A 10 12.32 6.42 0.44
N THR A 11 13.47 5.76 0.33
CA THR A 11 14.70 6.34 -0.25
C THR A 11 14.48 6.76 -1.71
N ASP A 12 13.62 6.04 -2.44
CA ASP A 12 13.23 6.32 -3.82
C ASP A 12 11.81 5.79 -4.07
N PRO A 13 10.76 6.60 -3.89
CA PRO A 13 9.38 6.16 -4.09
C PRO A 13 9.10 5.83 -5.56
N ASP A 14 9.69 6.57 -6.50
CA ASP A 14 9.55 6.37 -7.94
C ASP A 14 10.04 4.99 -8.38
N ALA A 15 11.20 4.55 -7.88
CA ALA A 15 11.74 3.23 -8.18
C ALA A 15 10.83 2.09 -7.69
N PHE A 16 10.21 2.25 -6.52
CA PHE A 16 9.26 1.27 -6.01
C PHE A 16 7.97 1.23 -6.83
N TYR A 17 7.39 2.40 -7.17
CA TYR A 17 6.21 2.47 -8.03
C TYR A 17 6.48 1.93 -9.44
N ALA A 18 7.66 2.20 -10.01
CA ALA A 18 8.06 1.64 -11.31
C ALA A 18 8.18 0.11 -11.26
N ALA A 19 8.76 -0.45 -10.19
CA ALA A 19 8.82 -1.89 -9.99
C ALA A 19 7.42 -2.51 -9.84
N LEU A 20 6.52 -1.85 -9.12
CA LEU A 20 5.13 -2.28 -8.93
C LEU A 20 4.33 -2.22 -10.25
N ALA A 21 4.47 -1.14 -11.01
CA ALA A 21 3.84 -0.98 -12.31
C ALA A 21 4.35 -2.02 -13.33
N ASN A 22 5.64 -2.31 -13.32
CA ASN A 22 6.21 -3.40 -14.13
C ASN A 22 5.64 -4.75 -13.72
N LEU A 23 5.43 -5.00 -12.42
CA LEU A 23 4.86 -6.25 -11.92
C LEU A 23 3.42 -6.48 -12.38
N TYR A 24 2.64 -5.40 -12.57
CA TYR A 24 1.25 -5.45 -13.05
C TYR A 24 1.11 -5.44 -14.58
N ARG A 25 2.14 -5.01 -15.32
CA ARG A 25 2.05 -4.80 -16.78
C ARG A 25 1.63 -6.06 -17.56
N ASP A 26 2.08 -7.23 -17.12
CA ASP A 26 1.85 -8.51 -17.79
C ASP A 26 0.79 -9.37 -17.08
N ARG A 27 0.02 -8.80 -16.16
CA ARG A 27 -0.92 -9.54 -15.30
C ARG A 27 -2.36 -9.08 -15.47
N SER A 28 -3.28 -10.04 -15.33
CA SER A 28 -4.70 -9.76 -15.22
C SER A 28 -5.05 -9.09 -13.88
N GLU A 29 -6.21 -8.45 -13.82
CA GLU A 29 -6.73 -7.82 -12.60
C GLU A 29 -6.83 -8.81 -11.43
N THR A 30 -7.30 -10.03 -11.68
CA THR A 30 -7.36 -11.10 -10.67
C THR A 30 -5.97 -11.54 -10.18
N GLU A 31 -4.97 -11.58 -11.06
CA GLU A 31 -3.60 -11.85 -10.63
C GLU A 31 -3.01 -10.70 -9.82
N ASN A 32 -3.37 -9.46 -10.15
CA ASN A 32 -2.95 -8.28 -9.39
C ASN A 32 -3.55 -8.30 -7.98
N GLU A 33 -4.80 -8.71 -7.80
CA GLU A 33 -5.40 -8.91 -6.47
C GLU A 33 -4.64 -9.94 -5.62
N VAL A 34 -4.26 -11.08 -6.22
CA VAL A 34 -3.47 -12.11 -5.53
C VAL A 34 -2.09 -11.59 -5.15
N VAL A 35 -1.44 -10.85 -6.05
CA VAL A 35 -0.15 -10.20 -5.76
C VAL A 35 -0.28 -9.18 -4.64
N ASN A 36 -1.34 -8.36 -4.66
CA ASN A 36 -1.63 -7.35 -3.63
C ASN A 36 -1.83 -8.00 -2.27
N ALA A 37 -2.66 -9.04 -2.18
CA ALA A 37 -2.90 -9.75 -0.92
C ALA A 37 -1.60 -10.35 -0.36
N ARG A 38 -0.77 -10.96 -1.22
CA ARG A 38 0.54 -11.50 -0.80
C ARG A 38 1.49 -10.40 -0.36
N LEU A 39 1.55 -9.28 -1.07
CA LEU A 39 2.41 -8.14 -0.72
C LEU A 39 2.01 -7.55 0.63
N ILE A 40 0.71 -7.35 0.86
CA ILE A 40 0.17 -6.87 2.15
C ILE A 40 0.58 -7.81 3.29
N LEU A 41 0.45 -9.13 3.11
CA LEU A 41 0.85 -10.10 4.13
C LEU A 41 2.36 -10.09 4.39
N LEU A 42 3.19 -9.97 3.36
CA LEU A 42 4.64 -9.86 3.51
C LEU A 42 5.03 -8.58 4.28
N LEU A 43 4.45 -7.44 3.92
CA LEU A 43 4.67 -6.17 4.61
C LEU A 43 4.17 -6.23 6.06
N ALA A 44 3.02 -6.87 6.29
CA ALA A 44 2.48 -7.04 7.63
C ALA A 44 3.41 -7.88 8.51
N ASN A 45 3.95 -8.98 7.96
CA ASN A 45 4.95 -9.80 8.63
C ASN A 45 6.26 -9.04 8.92
N GLN A 46 6.70 -8.18 7.99
CA GLN A 46 7.88 -7.36 8.18
C GLN A 46 7.71 -6.32 9.31
N VAL A 47 6.50 -5.77 9.47
CA VAL A 47 6.16 -4.84 10.55
C VAL A 47 6.11 -5.57 11.90
N GLY A 48 5.52 -6.76 11.96
CA GLY A 48 5.51 -7.64 13.14
C GLY A 48 4.74 -7.14 14.37
N ASP A 49 4.27 -5.88 14.39
CA ASP A 49 3.47 -5.30 15.47
C ASP A 49 1.99 -5.17 15.06
N GLN A 50 1.14 -5.98 15.70
CA GLN A 50 -0.30 -5.97 15.48
C GLN A 50 -0.94 -4.59 15.71
N ARG A 51 -0.43 -3.74 16.61
CA ARG A 51 -1.00 -2.40 16.85
C ARG A 51 -0.75 -1.48 15.67
N ILE A 52 0.44 -1.55 15.07
CA ILE A 52 0.79 -0.79 13.87
C ILE A 52 -0.08 -1.24 12.68
N LEU A 53 -0.33 -2.55 12.55
CA LEU A 53 -1.21 -3.08 11.51
C LEU A 53 -2.67 -2.65 11.69
N GLN A 54 -3.17 -2.63 12.92
CA GLN A 54 -4.52 -2.17 13.22
C GLN A 54 -4.68 -0.66 12.95
N GLU A 55 -3.68 0.15 13.31
CA GLU A 55 -3.64 1.57 12.98
C GLU A 55 -3.63 1.79 11.45
N ALA A 56 -2.80 1.03 10.72
CA ALA A 56 -2.74 1.08 9.27
C ALA A 56 -4.06 0.68 8.61
N LEU A 57 -4.73 -0.38 9.08
CA LEU A 57 -6.06 -0.78 8.58
C LEU A 57 -7.12 0.28 8.85
N SER A 58 -7.10 0.91 10.03
CA SER A 58 -8.02 1.98 10.37
C SER A 58 -7.84 3.20 9.47
N ILE A 59 -6.61 3.56 9.14
CA ILE A 59 -6.30 4.67 8.22
C ILE A 59 -6.68 4.31 6.78
N ALA A 60 -6.31 3.11 6.31
CA ALA A 60 -6.62 2.65 4.95
C ALA A 60 -8.15 2.56 4.71
N GLY A 61 -8.92 2.14 5.73
CA GLY A 61 -10.39 2.12 5.66
C GLY A 61 -11.04 3.50 5.61
N GLN A 62 -10.36 4.55 6.09
CA GLN A 62 -10.82 5.94 6.00
C GLN A 62 -10.49 6.59 4.64
N ALA A 63 -9.52 6.05 3.89
CA ALA A 63 -9.08 6.61 2.61
C ALA A 63 -10.10 6.42 1.45
N THR A 64 -11.13 5.59 1.65
CA THR A 64 -12.18 5.34 0.64
C THR A 64 -13.23 6.46 0.65
N THR A 65 -12.89 7.67 0.16
CA THR A 65 -13.82 8.59 -0.56
C THR A 65 -13.18 9.90 -1.04
N GLN A 66 -11.95 10.25 -0.64
CA GLN A 66 -11.43 11.61 -0.92
C GLN A 66 -10.58 11.74 -2.21
N ASP A 67 -10.10 10.64 -2.80
CA ASP A 67 -9.15 10.70 -3.94
C ASP A 67 -9.81 10.61 -5.33
N THR A 68 -11.08 10.16 -5.44
CA THR A 68 -11.76 10.04 -6.75
C THR A 68 -12.25 11.38 -7.32
N GLN A 69 -12.10 12.51 -6.61
CA GLN A 69 -12.66 13.81 -7.02
C GLN A 69 -11.66 14.85 -7.57
N HIS A 70 -10.37 14.57 -7.71
CA HIS A 70 -9.38 15.59 -8.13
C HIS A 70 -8.79 15.46 -9.56
N HIS A 71 -9.42 14.71 -10.47
CA HIS A 71 -8.97 14.62 -11.87
C HIS A 71 -10.05 14.84 -12.95
N VAL A 72 -11.02 15.73 -12.74
CA VAL A 72 -11.76 16.31 -13.89
C VAL A 72 -12.11 17.77 -13.61
N SER A 73 -11.33 18.69 -14.18
CA SER A 73 -11.72 20.07 -14.48
C SER A 73 -11.02 20.50 -15.75
#